data_AF-A0A9X0WMF1-F1
#
_entry.id   AF-A0A9X0WMF1-F1
#
_cell.length_a   1.000
_cell.length_b   1.000
_cell.length_c   1.000
_cell.angle_alpha   90.00
_cell.angle_beta   90.00
_cell.angle_gamma   90.00
#
_symmetry.space_group_name_H-M   'P 1'
#
loop_
_entity.id
_entity.type
_entity.pdbx_description
1 polymer ?
#
loop_
_entity_poly.entity_id
_entity_poly.type
_entity_poly.pdbx_seq_one_letter_code
_entity_poly.pdbx_strand_id
1 'polypeptide(L)'
;KTVEGEGTWTVDADTGAITFTPEAGFEGNPTPIQYQVSDDLGTPSNPATVTVTYLGAPALTLEKELSGANPDPVVLGSELTYTVTATNSGNVTLTNVVVSDDLITPDEITCASVAPGATCELVGTYTVTLADAIAAVVVNTASVDSDQTDPQTTELSTPVQPPAAPTAEDDASLDNPMGTPVTLDVLENDAASDGRTLDPTTVVMVDADAGSDGKTKTVEGEGTWTVDADTGAITFTPEAGFEGNPTPIQYQVSDDLGTPSNRATVTVTYLGAPALTLEKVLSSADPDPVVFGSVLTYTV
;
A
#
# COMPACT_ATOMS: atom_id res chain seq x y z
N LYS A 1 62.29 6.23 18.76
CA LYS A 1 61.85 7.16 19.82
C LYS A 1 60.38 6.90 20.10
N THR A 2 60.02 6.56 21.34
CA THR A 2 58.62 6.43 21.74
C THR A 2 58.16 7.74 22.37
N VAL A 3 56.96 8.20 22.02
CA VAL A 3 56.29 9.33 22.63
C VAL A 3 55.05 8.77 23.34
N GLU A 4 55.01 8.94 24.66
CA GLU A 4 53.97 8.37 25.53
C GLU A 4 52.59 8.89 25.13
N GLY A 5 51.64 7.98 24.91
CA GLY A 5 50.27 8.32 24.47
C GLY A 5 50.13 8.62 22.98
N GLU A 6 51.23 8.64 22.21
CA GLU A 6 51.17 8.85 20.76
C GLU A 6 51.58 7.61 19.96
N GLY A 7 52.75 7.04 20.25
CA GLY A 7 53.30 5.93 19.47
C GLY A 7 54.82 5.92 19.38
N THR A 8 55.35 5.15 18.44
CA THR A 8 56.79 4.94 18.28
C THR A 8 57.28 5.29 16.89
N TRP A 9 58.30 6.15 16.86
CA TRP A 9 59.11 6.43 15.68
C TRP A 9 60.27 5.43 15.57
N THR A 10 60.43 4.77 14.44
CA THR A 10 61.58 3.91 14.10
C THR A 10 62.32 4.48 12.89
N VAL A 11 63.61 4.16 12.79
CA VAL A 11 64.39 4.38 11.58
C VAL A 11 64.86 3.02 11.08
N ASP A 12 64.67 2.75 9.80
CA ASP A 12 65.22 1.59 9.14
C ASP A 12 66.72 1.83 8.88
N ALA A 13 67.57 0.95 9.38
CA ALA A 13 69.03 1.14 9.34
C ALA A 13 69.63 0.98 7.93
N ASP A 14 68.95 0.24 7.04
CA ASP A 14 69.45 -0.08 5.70
C ASP A 14 68.97 0.94 4.66
N THR A 15 67.76 1.47 4.83
CA THR A 15 67.11 2.39 3.87
C THR A 15 67.02 3.83 4.37
N GLY A 16 67.19 4.06 5.68
CA GLY A 16 66.99 5.36 6.32
C GLY A 16 65.52 5.79 6.43
N ALA A 17 64.56 4.91 6.10
CA ALA A 17 63.15 5.23 6.19
C ALA A 17 62.73 5.47 7.65
N ILE A 18 62.01 6.58 7.90
CA ILE A 18 61.46 6.92 9.20
C ILE A 18 59.97 6.54 9.21
N THR A 19 59.59 5.68 10.15
CA THR A 19 58.20 5.19 10.29
C THR A 19 57.64 5.60 11.64
N PHE A 20 56.42 6.12 11.65
CA PHE A 20 55.65 6.29 12.88
C PHE A 20 54.59 5.20 13.00
N THR A 21 54.63 4.46 14.10
CA THR A 21 53.62 3.46 14.46
C THR A 21 52.80 4.02 15.62
N PRO A 22 51.53 4.41 15.41
CA PRO A 22 50.70 4.98 16.47
C PRO A 22 50.42 3.96 17.57
N GLU A 23 50.26 4.45 18.80
CA GLU A 23 49.65 3.70 19.89
C GLU A 23 48.15 3.54 19.61
N ALA A 24 47.55 2.45 20.11
CA ALA A 24 46.13 2.21 19.89
C ALA A 24 45.30 3.34 20.50
N GLY A 25 44.40 3.93 19.71
CA GLY A 25 43.57 5.07 20.12
C GLY A 25 44.25 6.44 20.04
N PHE A 26 45.49 6.54 19.55
CA PHE A 26 46.09 7.85 19.24
C PHE A 26 45.40 8.47 18.02
N GLU A 27 44.85 9.68 18.20
CA GLU A 27 44.23 10.47 17.14
C GLU A 27 45.03 11.75 16.89
N GLY A 28 45.29 12.08 15.61
CA GLY A 28 45.88 13.35 15.20
C GLY A 28 47.35 13.27 14.78
N ASN A 29 48.03 14.42 14.85
CA ASN A 29 49.40 14.58 14.37
C ASN A 29 50.40 14.20 15.47
N PRO A 30 51.30 13.23 15.26
CA PRO A 30 52.31 12.90 16.26
C PRO A 30 53.29 14.05 16.46
N THR A 31 53.83 14.14 17.68
CA THR A 31 54.88 15.10 18.03
C THR A 31 56.04 14.97 17.04
N PRO A 32 56.39 16.07 16.34
CA PRO A 32 57.52 16.09 15.42
C PRO A 32 58.82 15.63 16.08
N ILE A 33 59.63 14.90 15.32
CA ILE A 33 60.98 14.49 15.76
C ILE A 33 62.04 15.16 14.91
N GLN A 34 63.25 15.29 15.46
CA GLN A 34 64.41 15.72 14.69
C GLN A 34 65.30 14.52 14.36
N TYR A 35 65.95 14.57 13.20
CA TYR A 35 66.92 13.59 12.72
C TYR A 35 68.15 14.27 12.12
N GLN A 36 69.24 13.51 12.04
CA GLN A 36 70.50 13.90 11.40
C GLN A 36 71.00 12.70 10.59
N VAL A 37 71.74 12.98 9.52
CA VAL A 37 72.47 11.97 8.74
C VAL A 37 73.97 12.27 8.81
N SER A 38 74.81 11.24 8.83
CA SER A 38 76.26 11.40 8.82
C SER A 38 76.86 11.02 7.46
N ASP A 39 77.97 11.65 7.09
CA ASP A 39 78.79 11.22 5.95
C ASP A 39 79.60 9.95 6.24
N ASP A 40 80.42 9.50 5.27
CA ASP A 40 81.29 8.33 5.38
C ASP A 40 82.43 8.50 6.40
N LEU A 41 82.69 9.74 6.83
CA LEU A 41 83.65 10.09 7.87
C LEU A 41 82.99 10.26 9.26
N GLY A 42 81.65 10.11 9.34
CA GLY A 42 80.88 10.21 10.57
C GLY A 42 80.44 11.63 10.96
N THR A 43 80.66 12.63 10.11
CA THR A 43 80.28 14.03 10.37
C THR A 43 78.76 14.20 10.25
N PRO A 44 78.04 14.64 11.30
CA PRO A 44 76.59 14.78 11.24
C PRO A 44 76.15 16.05 10.50
N SER A 45 75.01 15.97 9.82
CA SER A 45 74.28 17.12 9.27
C SER A 45 73.75 18.03 10.37
N ASN A 46 73.27 19.22 10.01
CA ASN A 46 72.37 19.97 10.89
C ASN A 46 71.10 19.14 11.17
N PRO A 47 70.45 19.31 12.34
CA PRO A 47 69.17 18.68 12.61
C PRO A 47 68.10 19.12 11.61
N ALA A 48 67.29 18.17 11.14
CA ALA A 48 66.10 18.39 10.34
C ALA A 48 64.88 17.82 11.06
N THR A 49 63.69 18.39 10.84
CA THR A 49 62.45 17.97 11.49
C THR A 49 61.65 17.07 10.56
N VAL A 50 61.12 15.96 11.08
CA VAL A 50 60.07 15.17 10.44
C VAL A 50 58.75 15.49 11.12
N THR A 51 57.76 15.82 10.30
CA THR A 51 56.37 16.01 10.70
C THR A 51 55.51 15.01 9.94
N VAL A 52 54.55 14.38 10.63
CA VAL A 52 53.46 13.64 10.00
C VAL A 52 52.18 14.41 10.26
N THR A 53 51.42 14.67 9.20
CA THR A 53 50.12 15.32 9.29
C THR A 53 49.05 14.32 8.94
N TYR A 54 48.18 14.02 9.90
CA TYR A 54 46.93 13.34 9.70
C TYR A 54 45.89 14.36 9.22
N LEU A 55 45.30 14.10 8.06
CA LEU A 55 44.18 14.89 7.58
C LEU A 55 42.92 14.33 8.24
N GLY A 56 42.20 15.19 8.98
CA GLY A 56 40.87 14.85 9.49
C GLY A 56 39.92 14.63 8.31
N ALA A 57 39.24 13.49 8.32
CA ALA A 57 38.24 13.09 7.35
C ALA A 57 36.98 12.67 8.14
N PRO A 58 36.17 13.64 8.61
CA PRO A 58 34.88 13.31 9.21
C PRO A 58 34.00 12.66 8.14
N ALA A 59 33.37 11.55 8.50
CA ALA A 59 32.45 10.84 7.63
C ALA A 59 31.39 10.14 8.48
N LEU A 60 30.19 10.08 7.92
CA LEU A 60 29.02 9.53 8.57
C LEU A 60 28.31 8.65 7.55
N THR A 61 27.78 7.52 8.00
CA THR A 61 26.86 6.66 7.22
C THR A 61 25.58 6.48 7.98
N LEU A 62 24.45 6.51 7.28
CA LEU A 62 23.12 6.33 7.85
C LEU A 62 22.46 5.10 7.23
N GLU A 63 22.07 4.15 8.07
CA GLU A 63 21.32 2.97 7.66
C GLU A 63 19.98 2.91 8.40
N LYS A 64 18.99 2.33 7.75
CA LYS A 64 17.64 2.17 8.27
C LYS A 64 17.10 0.81 7.89
N GLU A 65 16.55 0.10 8.87
CA GLU A 65 15.97 -1.22 8.68
C GLU A 65 14.72 -1.42 9.53
N LEU A 66 13.88 -2.36 9.09
CA LEU A 66 12.90 -2.98 9.98
C LEU A 66 13.64 -3.89 10.95
N SER A 67 13.39 -3.71 12.25
CA SER A 67 14.04 -4.48 13.30
C SER A 67 13.00 -5.21 14.16
N GLY A 68 13.44 -6.19 14.95
CA GLY A 68 12.54 -6.99 15.77
C GLY A 68 11.62 -7.93 14.99
N ALA A 69 10.49 -8.29 15.59
CA ALA A 69 9.50 -9.20 15.02
C ALA A 69 8.34 -8.40 14.43
N ASN A 70 8.44 -8.05 13.15
CA ASN A 70 7.38 -7.35 12.43
C ASN A 70 6.37 -8.34 11.84
N PRO A 71 5.07 -7.97 11.73
CA PRO A 71 4.07 -8.79 11.04
C PRO A 71 4.43 -9.03 9.56
N ASP A 72 4.14 -10.24 9.06
CA ASP A 72 4.23 -10.61 7.65
C ASP A 72 3.01 -11.48 7.26
N PRO A 73 2.11 -11.01 6.38
CA PRO A 73 2.16 -9.72 5.70
C PRO A 73 1.92 -8.53 6.65
N VAL A 74 2.47 -7.37 6.29
CA VAL A 74 2.14 -6.09 6.93
C VAL A 74 0.77 -5.65 6.45
N VAL A 75 -0.16 -5.43 7.37
CA VAL A 75 -1.54 -4.97 7.11
C VAL A 75 -1.88 -3.72 7.94
N LEU A 76 -3.05 -3.11 7.69
CA LEU A 76 -3.58 -2.02 8.51
C LEU A 76 -3.50 -2.35 10.01
N GLY A 77 -2.99 -1.40 10.81
CA GLY A 77 -2.86 -1.57 12.26
C GLY A 77 -1.66 -2.41 12.70
N SER A 78 -0.84 -2.93 11.77
CA SER A 78 0.44 -3.55 12.12
C SER A 78 1.34 -2.54 12.85
N GLU A 79 1.96 -2.98 13.94
CA GLU A 79 3.01 -2.20 14.61
C GLU A 79 4.36 -2.62 14.02
N LEU A 80 5.05 -1.66 13.42
CA LEU A 80 6.38 -1.83 12.83
C LEU A 80 7.42 -1.24 13.76
N THR A 81 8.53 -1.95 13.97
CA THR A 81 9.71 -1.44 14.69
C THR A 81 10.81 -1.12 13.69
N TYR A 82 11.36 0.09 13.77
CA TYR A 82 12.47 0.54 12.95
C TYR A 82 13.71 0.77 13.82
N THR A 83 14.87 0.45 13.26
CA THR A 83 16.17 0.90 13.79
C THR A 83 16.83 1.78 12.74
N VAL A 84 17.23 2.98 13.15
CA VAL A 84 18.05 3.91 12.38
C VAL A 84 19.43 3.99 13.04
N THR A 85 20.47 3.60 12.31
CA THR A 85 21.84 3.52 12.82
C THR A 85 22.72 4.52 12.09
N ALA A 86 23.20 5.53 12.81
CA ALA A 86 24.21 6.46 12.33
C ALA A 86 25.58 5.98 12.80
N THR A 87 26.51 5.75 11.87
CA THR A 87 27.87 5.27 12.15
C THR A 87 28.90 6.32 11.76
N ASN A 88 29.80 6.67 12.68
CA ASN A 88 30.98 7.47 12.35
C ASN A 88 31.96 6.62 11.54
N SER A 89 31.93 6.76 10.22
CA SER A 89 32.80 6.05 9.29
C SER A 89 34.11 6.80 9.01
N GLY A 90 34.29 7.98 9.61
CA GLY A 90 35.47 8.81 9.50
C GLY A 90 36.55 8.46 10.52
N ASN A 91 37.57 9.32 10.58
CA ASN A 91 38.68 9.24 11.54
C ASN A 91 38.70 10.40 12.55
N VAL A 92 37.61 11.17 12.62
CA VAL A 92 37.42 12.29 13.55
C VAL A 92 36.18 12.00 14.39
N THR A 93 36.26 12.20 15.70
CA THR A 93 35.10 12.13 16.59
C THR A 93 34.03 13.13 16.16
N LEU A 94 32.79 12.65 15.97
CA LEU A 94 31.64 13.49 15.66
C LEU A 94 30.96 13.97 16.95
N THR A 95 30.47 15.21 16.98
CA THR A 95 29.75 15.78 18.12
C THR A 95 28.34 16.18 17.72
N ASN A 96 27.45 16.19 18.73
CA ASN A 96 26.05 16.57 18.56
C ASN A 96 25.37 15.81 17.41
N VAL A 97 25.54 14.48 17.38
CA VAL A 97 24.93 13.63 16.36
C VAL A 97 23.46 13.46 16.70
N VAL A 98 22.59 14.05 15.89
CA VAL A 98 21.13 14.00 16.05
C VAL A 98 20.57 13.09 14.97
N VAL A 99 19.93 11.99 15.36
CA VAL A 99 19.22 11.07 14.45
C VAL A 99 17.73 11.31 14.65
N SER A 100 17.00 11.56 13.57
CA SER A 100 15.56 11.83 13.59
C SER A 100 14.78 11.07 12.52
N ASP A 101 13.52 10.79 12.81
CA ASP A 101 12.56 10.13 11.94
C ASP A 101 11.14 10.53 12.39
N ASP A 102 10.51 11.42 11.63
CA ASP A 102 9.19 12.01 11.96
C ASP A 102 8.04 10.98 12.01
N LEU A 103 8.23 9.79 11.43
CA LEU A 103 7.16 8.79 11.32
C LEU A 103 7.09 7.90 12.56
N ILE A 104 8.20 7.69 13.27
CA ILE A 104 8.29 6.72 14.38
C ILE A 104 8.18 7.41 15.74
N THR A 105 7.96 6.62 16.80
CA THR A 105 7.99 7.10 18.19
C THR A 105 8.90 6.21 19.05
N PRO A 106 9.89 6.75 19.79
CA PRO A 106 10.36 8.14 19.74
C PRO A 106 10.92 8.53 18.37
N ASP A 107 10.80 9.80 18.01
CA ASP A 107 11.14 10.39 16.70
C ASP A 107 12.57 10.94 16.62
N GLU A 108 13.27 11.10 17.74
CA GLU A 108 14.62 11.67 17.78
C GLU A 108 15.50 11.10 18.90
N ILE A 109 16.80 11.02 18.66
CA ILE A 109 17.83 10.83 19.69
C ILE A 109 19.04 11.72 19.41
N THR A 110 19.68 12.22 20.47
CA THR A 110 20.96 12.95 20.37
C THR A 110 22.08 12.20 21.08
N CYS A 111 23.14 11.90 20.34
CA CYS A 111 24.40 11.42 20.87
C CYS A 111 25.40 12.58 20.94
N ALA A 112 25.80 12.96 22.15
CA ALA A 112 26.71 14.10 22.36
C ALA A 112 28.06 13.93 21.65
N SER A 113 28.55 12.70 21.52
CA SER A 113 29.79 12.36 20.85
C SER A 113 29.74 10.92 20.30
N VAL A 114 30.28 10.72 19.10
CA VAL A 114 30.41 9.43 18.42
C VAL A 114 31.85 9.30 17.93
N ALA A 115 32.65 8.47 18.61
CA ALA A 115 34.04 8.19 18.24
C ALA A 115 34.13 7.48 16.88
N PRO A 116 35.28 7.50 16.19
CA PRO A 116 35.48 6.72 14.96
C PRO A 116 35.09 5.25 15.12
N GLY A 117 34.24 4.76 14.23
CA GLY A 117 33.71 3.39 14.23
C GLY A 117 32.58 3.12 15.24
N ALA A 118 32.18 4.08 16.06
CA ALA A 118 31.04 3.97 16.97
C ALA A 118 29.71 4.37 16.28
N THR A 119 28.59 4.04 16.93
CA THR A 119 27.23 4.28 16.42
C THR A 119 26.37 5.12 17.36
N CYS A 120 25.36 5.78 16.78
CA CYS A 120 24.22 6.38 17.45
C CYS A 120 22.95 5.76 16.87
N GLU A 121 22.10 5.16 17.72
CA GLU A 121 20.93 4.39 17.27
C GLU A 121 19.63 4.98 17.79
N LEU A 122 18.69 5.21 16.87
CA LEU A 122 17.29 5.52 17.16
C LEU A 122 16.46 4.26 16.92
N VAL A 123 15.70 3.84 17.93
CA VAL A 123 14.72 2.75 17.81
C VAL A 123 13.35 3.29 18.15
N GLY A 124 12.42 3.16 17.23
CA GLY A 124 11.05 3.64 17.39
C GLY A 124 10.04 2.76 16.65
N THR A 125 8.77 2.95 16.98
CA THR A 125 7.67 2.18 16.38
C THR A 125 6.74 3.06 15.56
N TYR A 126 6.04 2.44 14.61
CA TYR A 126 5.00 3.05 13.79
C TYR A 126 3.82 2.10 13.63
N THR A 127 2.60 2.59 13.78
CA THR A 127 1.39 1.82 13.49
C THR A 127 0.90 2.15 12.08
N VAL A 128 0.81 1.13 11.21
CA VAL A 128 0.33 1.26 9.83
C VAL A 128 -1.07 1.86 9.80
N THR A 129 -1.23 2.95 9.04
CA THR A 129 -2.48 3.69 8.92
C THR A 129 -3.32 3.22 7.74
N LEU A 130 -4.56 3.69 7.67
CA LEU A 130 -5.42 3.44 6.52
C LEU A 130 -4.84 4.04 5.23
N ALA A 131 -4.20 5.20 5.31
CA ALA A 131 -3.57 5.82 4.14
C ALA A 131 -2.45 4.94 3.58
N ASP A 132 -1.63 4.35 4.44
CA ASP A 132 -0.57 3.41 4.02
C ASP A 132 -1.15 2.15 3.39
N ALA A 133 -2.21 1.59 3.98
CA ALA A 133 -2.86 0.39 3.48
C ALA A 133 -3.50 0.63 2.09
N ILE A 134 -4.10 1.80 1.86
CA ILE A 134 -4.62 2.21 0.55
C ILE A 134 -3.48 2.47 -0.45
N ALA A 135 -2.37 3.08 0.01
CA ALA A 135 -1.17 3.29 -0.80
C ALA A 135 -0.39 1.98 -1.07
N ALA A 136 -0.73 0.90 -0.36
CA ALA A 136 -0.04 -0.38 -0.34
C ALA A 136 1.45 -0.30 0.07
N VAL A 137 1.84 0.76 0.77
CA VAL A 137 3.24 1.00 1.18
C VAL A 137 3.31 1.98 2.35
N VAL A 138 4.26 1.74 3.27
CA VAL A 138 4.77 2.75 4.20
C VAL A 138 6.10 3.26 3.67
N VAL A 139 6.21 4.57 3.43
CA VAL A 139 7.47 5.22 3.05
C VAL A 139 8.01 5.96 4.28
N ASN A 140 9.10 5.46 4.84
CA ASN A 140 9.66 6.00 6.08
C ASN A 140 11.05 6.63 5.85
N THR A 141 11.16 7.94 6.05
CA THR A 141 12.42 8.71 5.88
C THR A 141 13.04 9.05 7.24
N ALA A 142 14.34 8.79 7.40
CA ALA A 142 15.12 9.25 8.54
C ALA A 142 16.21 10.23 8.10
N SER A 143 16.66 11.07 9.03
CA SER A 143 17.76 12.00 8.85
C SER A 143 18.78 11.90 9.97
N VAL A 144 20.00 12.34 9.68
CA VAL A 144 21.03 12.54 10.68
C VAL A 144 21.79 13.85 10.41
N ASP A 145 22.13 14.57 11.47
CA ASP A 145 22.95 15.77 11.44
C ASP A 145 24.08 15.68 12.48
N SER A 146 25.21 16.35 12.23
CA SER A 146 26.32 16.47 13.18
C SER A 146 27.10 17.77 12.96
N ASP A 147 27.91 18.18 13.93
CA ASP A 147 28.69 19.42 13.80
C ASP A 147 29.83 19.35 12.75
N GLN A 148 30.19 18.14 12.25
CA GLN A 148 31.35 17.93 11.38
C GLN A 148 31.02 17.40 9.97
N THR A 149 29.78 17.01 9.70
CA THR A 149 29.36 16.49 8.39
C THR A 149 28.14 17.23 7.90
N ASP A 150 27.93 17.26 6.58
CA ASP A 150 26.64 17.69 6.05
C ASP A 150 25.54 16.71 6.51
N PRO A 151 24.28 17.17 6.68
CA PRO A 151 23.16 16.30 6.99
C PRO A 151 22.96 15.20 5.94
N GLN A 152 22.53 14.03 6.37
CA GLN A 152 22.18 12.91 5.49
C GLN A 152 20.75 12.45 5.72
N THR A 153 20.15 11.86 4.70
CA THR A 153 18.82 11.24 4.79
C THR A 153 18.86 9.84 4.19
N THR A 154 17.98 8.97 4.67
CA THR A 154 17.75 7.65 4.11
C THR A 154 16.26 7.32 4.17
N GLU A 155 15.78 6.50 3.24
CA GLU A 155 14.37 6.12 3.15
C GLU A 155 14.27 4.59 3.10
N LEU A 156 13.26 4.05 3.77
CA LEU A 156 12.86 2.66 3.69
C LEU A 156 11.38 2.56 3.29
N SER A 157 11.12 1.84 2.20
CA SER A 157 9.77 1.52 1.76
C SER A 157 9.38 0.11 2.20
N THR A 158 8.33 0.00 3.01
CA THR A 158 7.79 -1.27 3.50
C THR A 158 6.48 -1.58 2.77
N PRO A 159 6.36 -2.68 2.02
CA PRO A 159 5.12 -3.03 1.34
C PRO A 159 4.02 -3.34 2.36
N VAL A 160 2.81 -2.85 2.10
CA VAL A 160 1.62 -3.12 2.91
C VAL A 160 0.62 -3.87 2.05
N GLN A 161 0.09 -4.98 2.56
CA GLN A 161 -1.01 -5.68 1.94
C GLN A 161 -2.28 -4.80 2.06
N PRO A 162 -2.86 -4.35 0.94
CA PRO A 162 -4.08 -3.59 0.97
C PRO A 162 -5.23 -4.45 1.49
N PRO A 163 -6.27 -3.83 2.08
CA PRO A 163 -7.49 -4.55 2.44
C PRO A 163 -8.07 -5.26 1.22
N ALA A 164 -8.62 -6.46 1.42
CA ALA A 164 -9.30 -7.15 0.34
C ALA A 164 -10.57 -6.39 -0.05
N ALA A 165 -10.88 -6.36 -1.35
CA ALA A 165 -12.12 -5.77 -1.84
C ALA A 165 -13.33 -6.55 -1.30
N PRO A 166 -14.51 -5.92 -1.16
CA PRO A 166 -15.75 -6.64 -0.92
C PRO A 166 -16.09 -7.55 -2.12
N THR A 167 -16.92 -8.57 -1.86
CA THR A 167 -17.44 -9.48 -2.89
C THR A 167 -18.95 -9.28 -3.02
N ALA A 168 -19.39 -9.04 -4.25
CA ALA A 168 -20.82 -9.01 -4.60
C ALA A 168 -21.20 -10.31 -5.31
N GLU A 169 -22.35 -10.87 -4.99
CA GLU A 169 -22.86 -12.14 -5.53
C GLU A 169 -24.12 -11.92 -6.38
N ASP A 170 -24.34 -12.75 -7.41
CA ASP A 170 -25.48 -12.56 -8.30
C ASP A 170 -26.83 -12.73 -7.56
N ASP A 171 -27.79 -11.86 -7.88
CA ASP A 171 -29.14 -11.86 -7.32
C ASP A 171 -30.20 -12.28 -8.35
N ALA A 172 -31.20 -13.00 -7.87
CA ALA A 172 -32.35 -13.35 -8.69
C ALA A 172 -33.66 -13.35 -7.91
N SER A 173 -34.68 -12.74 -8.50
CA SER A 173 -36.08 -12.90 -8.10
C SER A 173 -36.85 -13.48 -9.28
N LEU A 174 -37.34 -14.71 -9.12
CA LEU A 174 -37.95 -15.47 -10.19
C LEU A 174 -39.45 -15.58 -10.03
N ASP A 175 -40.15 -15.79 -11.15
CA ASP A 175 -41.57 -16.14 -11.19
C ASP A 175 -42.49 -15.08 -10.54
N ASN A 176 -42.19 -13.80 -10.78
CA ASN A 176 -42.98 -12.69 -10.26
C ASN A 176 -44.29 -12.50 -11.04
N PRO A 177 -45.36 -11.96 -10.42
CA PRO A 177 -46.59 -11.63 -11.15
C PRO A 177 -46.37 -10.54 -12.20
N MET A 178 -46.90 -10.72 -13.42
CA MET A 178 -46.71 -9.74 -14.50
C MET A 178 -47.15 -8.33 -14.09
N GLY A 179 -46.36 -7.33 -14.48
CA GLY A 179 -46.67 -5.91 -14.26
C GLY A 179 -46.48 -5.41 -12.83
N THR A 180 -46.01 -6.25 -11.89
CA THR A 180 -45.71 -5.80 -10.52
C THR A 180 -44.26 -5.35 -10.38
N PRO A 181 -43.97 -4.26 -9.65
CA PRO A 181 -42.60 -3.94 -9.25
C PRO A 181 -41.99 -5.08 -8.42
N VAL A 182 -40.69 -5.33 -8.61
CA VAL A 182 -39.93 -6.36 -7.89
C VAL A 182 -38.73 -5.69 -7.23
N THR A 183 -38.59 -5.85 -5.92
CA THR A 183 -37.48 -5.30 -5.13
C THR A 183 -36.63 -6.44 -4.58
N LEU A 184 -35.30 -6.30 -4.69
CA LEU A 184 -34.31 -7.23 -4.15
C LEU A 184 -33.40 -6.47 -3.17
N ASP A 185 -33.16 -7.09 -2.02
CA ASP A 185 -32.10 -6.68 -1.09
C ASP A 185 -30.79 -7.35 -1.54
N VAL A 186 -30.10 -6.68 -2.46
CA VAL A 186 -28.89 -7.21 -3.12
C VAL A 186 -27.68 -7.32 -2.19
N LEU A 187 -27.80 -6.84 -0.94
CA LEU A 187 -26.71 -6.90 0.03
C LEU A 187 -26.82 -8.11 0.97
N GLU A 188 -27.88 -8.91 0.88
CA GLU A 188 -28.12 -10.04 1.79
C GLU A 188 -27.07 -11.16 1.64
N ASN A 189 -26.58 -11.38 0.42
CA ASN A 189 -25.57 -12.39 0.05
C ASN A 189 -24.18 -11.79 -0.23
N ASP A 190 -24.02 -10.47 -0.13
CA ASP A 190 -22.75 -9.78 -0.34
C ASP A 190 -21.91 -9.76 0.94
N ALA A 191 -20.58 -9.67 0.77
CA ALA A 191 -19.65 -9.70 1.90
C ALA A 191 -18.57 -8.63 1.79
N ALA A 192 -18.39 -7.87 2.88
CA ALA A 192 -17.17 -7.10 3.09
C ALA A 192 -16.03 -8.01 3.57
N SER A 193 -14.80 -7.59 3.31
CA SER A 193 -13.59 -8.31 3.71
C SER A 193 -13.01 -7.76 5.02
N ASP A 194 -12.12 -8.52 5.66
CA ASP A 194 -11.30 -8.07 6.81
C ASP A 194 -12.10 -7.55 8.03
N GLY A 195 -13.30 -8.09 8.25
CA GLY A 195 -14.18 -7.69 9.37
C GLY A 195 -14.82 -6.31 9.21
N ARG A 196 -14.81 -5.78 7.98
CA ARG A 196 -15.45 -4.51 7.60
C ARG A 196 -16.94 -4.67 7.33
N THR A 197 -17.57 -3.56 6.94
CA THR A 197 -18.97 -3.49 6.56
C THR A 197 -19.13 -2.92 5.16
N LEU A 198 -20.15 -3.38 4.44
CA LEU A 198 -20.60 -2.74 3.21
C LEU A 198 -21.23 -1.39 3.53
N ASP A 199 -21.11 -0.42 2.62
CA ASP A 199 -21.84 0.85 2.67
C ASP A 199 -23.02 0.79 1.70
N PRO A 200 -24.27 0.59 2.18
CA PRO A 200 -25.44 0.44 1.31
C PRO A 200 -25.71 1.66 0.42
N THR A 201 -25.26 2.85 0.83
CA THR A 201 -25.47 4.08 0.07
C THR A 201 -24.65 4.12 -1.23
N THR A 202 -23.64 3.25 -1.33
CA THR A 202 -22.72 3.16 -2.46
C THR A 202 -23.16 2.19 -3.56
N VAL A 203 -24.26 1.45 -3.37
CA VAL A 203 -24.80 0.55 -4.41
C VAL A 203 -25.09 1.36 -5.68
N VAL A 204 -24.49 0.97 -6.80
CA VAL A 204 -24.71 1.62 -8.10
C VAL A 204 -24.81 0.59 -9.21
N MET A 205 -25.68 0.86 -10.18
CA MET A 205 -25.69 0.16 -11.46
C MET A 205 -24.51 0.64 -12.31
N VAL A 206 -23.80 -0.32 -12.91
CA VAL A 206 -22.54 -0.08 -13.65
C VAL A 206 -22.65 -0.30 -15.14
N ASP A 207 -23.87 -0.52 -15.63
CA ASP A 207 -24.19 -0.58 -17.04
C ASP A 207 -23.95 0.78 -17.73
N ALA A 208 -23.52 0.75 -18.99
CA ALA A 208 -23.15 1.94 -19.74
C ALA A 208 -24.31 2.92 -19.99
N ASP A 209 -25.55 2.44 -19.92
CA ASP A 209 -26.81 3.16 -20.10
C ASP A 209 -27.49 3.53 -18.78
N ALA A 210 -26.87 3.26 -17.63
CA ALA A 210 -27.33 3.79 -16.35
C ALA A 210 -27.18 5.32 -16.30
N GLY A 211 -28.02 5.96 -15.48
CA GLY A 211 -27.92 7.40 -15.19
C GLY A 211 -26.54 7.75 -14.62
N SER A 212 -26.18 9.04 -14.68
CA SER A 212 -24.85 9.49 -14.25
C SER A 212 -24.51 9.22 -12.78
N ASP A 213 -25.54 9.02 -11.95
CA ASP A 213 -25.42 8.64 -10.53
C ASP A 213 -25.44 7.12 -10.30
N GLY A 214 -25.69 6.33 -11.35
CA GLY A 214 -25.86 4.88 -11.28
C GLY A 214 -27.11 4.43 -10.52
N LYS A 215 -28.03 5.34 -10.16
CA LYS A 215 -29.19 5.03 -9.31
C LYS A 215 -30.46 4.74 -10.10
N THR A 216 -30.53 5.13 -11.36
CA THR A 216 -31.68 4.86 -12.23
C THR A 216 -31.21 4.38 -13.60
N LYS A 217 -31.89 3.38 -14.16
CA LYS A 217 -31.70 2.90 -15.53
C LYS A 217 -33.06 2.58 -16.14
N THR A 218 -33.41 3.26 -17.22
CA THR A 218 -34.65 3.00 -17.97
C THR A 218 -34.30 2.24 -19.24
N VAL A 219 -34.94 1.09 -19.43
CA VAL A 219 -34.82 0.29 -20.65
C VAL A 219 -36.11 0.47 -21.46
N GLU A 220 -35.98 1.07 -22.64
CA GLU A 220 -37.12 1.44 -23.49
C GLU A 220 -37.96 0.21 -23.84
N GLY A 221 -39.27 0.27 -23.57
CA GLY A 221 -40.21 -0.81 -23.82
C GLY A 221 -40.22 -1.94 -22.77
N GLU A 222 -39.36 -1.86 -21.74
CA GLU A 222 -39.33 -2.83 -20.65
C GLU A 222 -39.76 -2.22 -19.31
N GLY A 223 -39.11 -1.13 -18.89
CA GLY A 223 -39.35 -0.53 -17.57
C GLY A 223 -38.15 0.22 -17.02
N THR A 224 -38.14 0.45 -15.70
CA THR A 224 -37.09 1.21 -15.00
C THR A 224 -36.57 0.46 -13.79
N TRP A 225 -35.25 0.36 -13.70
CA TRP A 225 -34.50 -0.05 -12.53
C TRP A 225 -34.15 1.17 -11.66
N THR A 226 -34.33 1.06 -10.36
CA THR A 226 -33.98 2.11 -9.38
C THR A 226 -33.27 1.51 -8.17
N VAL A 227 -32.23 2.18 -7.67
CA VAL A 227 -31.54 1.86 -6.42
C VAL A 227 -32.08 2.76 -5.32
N ASP A 228 -32.48 2.17 -4.20
CA ASP A 228 -32.81 2.92 -2.98
C ASP A 228 -31.54 3.52 -2.36
N ALA A 229 -31.56 4.82 -2.08
CA ALA A 229 -30.35 5.55 -1.69
C ALA A 229 -29.85 5.23 -0.28
N ASP A 230 -30.72 4.74 0.61
CA ASP A 230 -30.40 4.49 2.01
C ASP A 230 -30.08 3.01 2.25
N THR A 231 -30.83 2.12 1.61
CA THR A 231 -30.75 0.66 1.80
C THR A 231 -29.95 -0.06 0.73
N GLY A 232 -29.73 0.57 -0.43
CA GLY A 232 -29.07 -0.09 -1.57
C GLY A 232 -29.97 -1.09 -2.31
N ALA A 233 -31.20 -1.32 -1.85
CA ALA A 233 -32.12 -2.26 -2.48
C ALA A 233 -32.44 -1.84 -3.93
N ILE A 234 -32.49 -2.83 -4.83
CA ILE A 234 -32.72 -2.60 -6.26
C ILE A 234 -34.15 -2.98 -6.60
N THR A 235 -34.86 -2.09 -7.28
CA THR A 235 -36.24 -2.30 -7.73
C THR A 235 -36.36 -2.18 -9.24
N PHE A 236 -36.96 -3.18 -9.88
CA PHE A 236 -37.46 -3.07 -11.25
C PHE A 236 -38.95 -2.72 -11.25
N THR A 237 -39.33 -1.68 -11.97
CA THR A 237 -40.72 -1.29 -12.22
C THR A 237 -41.02 -1.45 -13.72
N PRO A 238 -41.84 -2.43 -14.12
CA PRO A 238 -42.16 -2.66 -15.52
C PRO A 238 -42.98 -1.50 -16.11
N GLU A 239 -42.76 -1.21 -17.39
CA GLU A 239 -43.64 -0.32 -18.14
C GLU A 239 -45.02 -0.97 -18.32
N ALA A 240 -46.07 -0.14 -18.38
CA ALA A 240 -47.42 -0.64 -18.55
C ALA A 240 -47.56 -1.42 -19.88
N GLY A 241 -47.98 -2.68 -19.80
CA GLY A 241 -48.11 -3.56 -20.97
C GLY A 241 -46.83 -4.32 -21.33
N PHE A 242 -45.76 -4.21 -20.54
CA PHE A 242 -44.61 -5.11 -20.67
C PHE A 242 -44.98 -6.54 -20.23
N GLU A 243 -44.79 -7.50 -21.13
CA GLU A 243 -45.15 -8.92 -20.94
C GLU A 243 -43.93 -9.86 -20.91
N GLY A 244 -42.71 -9.30 -20.76
CA GLY A 244 -41.45 -10.05 -20.82
C GLY A 244 -40.69 -10.13 -19.49
N ASN A 245 -39.47 -10.67 -19.56
CA ASN A 245 -38.47 -10.53 -18.50
C ASN A 245 -37.59 -9.32 -18.83
N PRO A 246 -37.33 -8.42 -17.87
CA PRO A 246 -36.43 -7.30 -18.11
C PRO A 246 -35.02 -7.78 -18.43
N THR A 247 -34.30 -6.96 -19.19
CA THR A 247 -32.88 -7.11 -19.41
C THR A 247 -32.16 -7.05 -18.05
N PRO A 248 -31.35 -8.07 -17.68
CA PRO A 248 -30.56 -8.05 -16.46
C PRO A 248 -29.60 -6.86 -16.41
N ILE A 249 -29.31 -6.40 -15.20
CA ILE A 249 -28.38 -5.29 -14.95
C ILE A 249 -27.19 -5.78 -14.14
N GLN A 250 -26.11 -5.00 -14.15
CA GLN A 250 -24.96 -5.22 -13.28
C GLN A 250 -24.90 -4.14 -12.21
N TYR A 251 -24.57 -4.53 -10.99
CA TYR A 251 -24.33 -3.62 -9.88
C TYR A 251 -22.97 -3.85 -9.24
N GLN A 252 -22.55 -2.88 -8.42
CA GLN A 252 -21.44 -2.98 -7.49
C GLN A 252 -21.79 -2.23 -6.20
N VAL A 253 -21.14 -2.60 -5.10
CA VAL A 253 -21.24 -1.92 -3.80
C VAL A 253 -19.82 -1.68 -3.27
N SER A 254 -19.61 -0.61 -2.52
CA SER A 254 -18.35 -0.35 -1.84
C SER A 254 -18.42 -0.70 -0.35
N ASP A 255 -17.27 -0.99 0.24
CA ASP A 255 -17.12 -1.10 1.70
C ASP A 255 -17.03 0.28 2.37
N ASP A 256 -16.88 0.27 3.70
CA ASP A 256 -16.67 1.45 4.55
C ASP A 256 -15.36 2.22 4.28
N LEU A 257 -14.48 1.71 3.41
CA LEU A 257 -13.30 2.41 2.89
C LEU A 257 -13.51 3.02 1.50
N GLY A 258 -14.66 2.77 0.88
CA GLY A 258 -14.95 3.16 -0.50
C GLY A 258 -14.39 2.20 -1.55
N THR A 259 -13.87 1.03 -1.16
CA THR A 259 -13.35 0.02 -2.10
C THR A 259 -14.50 -0.66 -2.82
N PRO A 260 -14.61 -0.58 -4.16
CA PRO A 260 -15.71 -1.21 -4.88
C PRO A 260 -15.54 -2.73 -4.94
N SER A 261 -16.66 -3.44 -4.92
CA SER A 261 -16.73 -4.88 -5.13
C SER A 261 -16.43 -5.26 -6.58
N ASN A 262 -16.38 -6.57 -6.85
CA ASN A 262 -16.65 -7.07 -8.20
C ASN A 262 -18.06 -6.67 -8.66
N ARG A 263 -18.33 -6.86 -9.95
CA ARG A 263 -19.68 -6.70 -10.49
C ARG A 263 -20.48 -7.97 -10.26
N ALA A 264 -21.75 -7.81 -9.89
CA ALA A 264 -22.73 -8.88 -9.78
C ALA A 264 -23.98 -8.53 -10.61
N THR A 265 -24.75 -9.54 -10.96
CA THR A 265 -25.90 -9.46 -11.88
C THR A 265 -27.20 -9.51 -11.09
N VAL A 266 -28.15 -8.63 -11.41
CA VAL A 266 -29.54 -8.73 -10.92
C VAL A 266 -30.43 -9.26 -12.02
N THR A 267 -31.12 -10.37 -11.76
CA THR A 267 -32.06 -11.01 -12.68
C THR A 267 -33.48 -11.00 -12.10
N VAL A 268 -34.44 -10.49 -12.86
CA VAL A 268 -35.87 -10.60 -12.54
C VAL A 268 -36.56 -11.39 -13.64
N THR A 269 -37.37 -12.38 -13.26
CA THR A 269 -38.30 -13.03 -14.19
C THR A 269 -39.74 -12.87 -13.76
N TYR A 270 -40.62 -12.77 -14.76
CA TYR A 270 -42.06 -12.75 -14.59
C TYR A 270 -42.65 -14.07 -15.05
N LEU A 271 -43.68 -14.54 -14.33
CA LEU A 271 -44.53 -15.61 -14.80
C LEU A 271 -45.14 -15.18 -16.13
N GLY A 272 -44.79 -15.86 -17.22
CA GLY A 272 -45.51 -15.71 -18.47
C GLY A 272 -47.00 -15.98 -18.21
N ALA A 273 -47.88 -15.14 -18.74
CA ALA A 273 -49.30 -15.43 -18.75
C ALA A 273 -49.49 -16.89 -19.18
N PRO A 274 -50.28 -17.72 -18.46
CA PRO A 274 -50.62 -19.03 -18.99
C PRO A 274 -51.14 -18.78 -20.40
N ALA A 275 -50.55 -19.45 -21.40
CA ALA A 275 -51.07 -19.38 -22.75
C ALA A 275 -52.56 -19.75 -22.64
N LEU A 276 -53.45 -18.78 -22.82
CA LEU A 276 -54.85 -19.07 -23.05
C LEU A 276 -54.89 -19.74 -24.41
N THR A 277 -54.67 -21.04 -24.43
CA THR A 277 -55.13 -21.87 -25.53
C THR A 277 -56.65 -21.76 -25.52
N LEU A 278 -57.19 -20.90 -26.38
CA LEU A 278 -58.57 -21.07 -26.82
C LEU A 278 -58.66 -22.44 -27.51
N GLU A 279 -58.93 -23.50 -26.76
CA GLU A 279 -59.58 -24.66 -27.36
C GLU A 279 -60.96 -24.19 -27.80
N LYS A 280 -61.08 -23.87 -29.08
CA LYS A 280 -62.38 -23.81 -29.74
C LYS A 280 -62.96 -25.22 -29.70
N VAL A 281 -63.72 -25.53 -28.67
CA VAL A 281 -64.53 -26.74 -28.63
C VAL A 281 -65.54 -26.61 -29.77
N LEU A 282 -65.37 -27.43 -30.81
CA LEU A 282 -66.41 -27.67 -31.82
C LEU A 282 -67.58 -28.34 -31.11
N SER A 283 -68.55 -27.53 -30.68
CA SER A 283 -69.89 -28.01 -30.39
C SER A 283 -70.64 -28.10 -31.72
N SER A 284 -70.60 -29.25 -32.36
CA SER A 284 -71.65 -29.64 -33.31
C SER A 284 -72.06 -31.08 -33.01
N ALA A 285 -73.11 -31.21 -32.20
CA ALA A 285 -74.02 -32.33 -32.33
C ALA A 285 -74.79 -32.12 -33.64
N ASP A 286 -74.23 -32.59 -34.76
CA ASP A 286 -74.98 -32.75 -36.01
C ASP A 286 -74.49 -34.07 -36.67
N PRO A 287 -75.36 -35.08 -36.84
CA PRO A 287 -74.94 -36.43 -37.26
C PRO A 287 -74.73 -36.61 -38.77
N ASP A 288 -74.71 -35.56 -39.59
CA ASP A 288 -74.56 -35.68 -41.04
C ASP A 288 -73.15 -35.32 -41.56
N PRO A 289 -72.63 -36.04 -42.57
CA PRO A 289 -71.30 -35.77 -43.13
C PRO A 289 -71.27 -34.45 -43.89
N VAL A 290 -70.38 -33.54 -43.46
CA VAL A 290 -70.11 -32.24 -44.13
C VAL A 290 -69.59 -32.49 -45.55
N VAL A 291 -70.34 -32.02 -46.56
CA VAL A 291 -69.94 -32.03 -47.98
C VAL A 291 -69.12 -30.77 -48.29
N PHE A 292 -68.11 -30.90 -49.17
CA PHE A 292 -67.24 -29.81 -49.63
C PHE A 292 -68.07 -28.61 -50.16
N GLY A 293 -68.01 -27.47 -49.46
CA GLY A 293 -68.69 -26.23 -49.87
C GLY A 293 -69.38 -25.42 -48.76
N SER A 294 -69.41 -25.89 -47.52
CA SER A 294 -70.07 -25.17 -46.41
C SER A 294 -69.27 -23.95 -45.94
N VAL A 295 -69.88 -22.76 -45.99
CA VAL A 295 -69.35 -21.54 -45.36
C VAL A 295 -69.66 -21.58 -43.86
N LEU A 296 -68.63 -21.64 -43.03
CA LEU A 296 -68.75 -21.47 -41.58
C LEU A 296 -68.72 -19.97 -41.25
N THR A 297 -69.85 -19.41 -40.84
CA THR A 297 -69.88 -18.06 -40.25
C THR A 297 -69.53 -18.14 -38.77
N TYR A 298 -68.52 -17.38 -38.35
CA TYR A 298 -68.20 -17.17 -36.94
C TYR A 298 -68.73 -15.80 -36.51
N THR A 299 -69.47 -15.74 -35.42
CA THR A 299 -69.74 -14.51 -34.68
C THR A 299 -68.78 -14.46 -33.49
N VAL A 300 -68.18 -13.29 -33.25
CA VAL A 300 -67.33 -13.02 -32.09
C VAL A 300 -68.16 -13.10 -30.80
#